data_AF-A0A8J6VCY8-F1
#
_entry.id   AF-A0A8J6VCY8-F1
#
_cell.length_a   1.000
_cell.length_b   1.000
_cell.length_c   1.000
_cell.angle_alpha   90.00
_cell.angle_beta   90.00
_cell.angle_gamma   90.00
#
_symmetry.space_group_name_H-M   'P 1'
#
loop_
_entity.id
_entity.type
_entity.pdbx_description
1 polymer ?
#
loop_
_entity_poly.entity_id
_entity_poly.type
_entity_poly.pdbx_seq_one_letter_code
_entity_poly.pdbx_strand_id
1 'polypeptide(L)'
;MQNDIWFRPLVWMDYRLGVLFTVIIPLILLIWAFVQRADAIVRLLIIYWRVSSLMAIALYLMIPAWPIAFVASFGSRLLVPISLWFWEDINDDIDDRPLRPLKLALTAWRWAVTVYLTLGALAFLPFLSCAFSPGSIKSPFCDVWLEAPRLYKQFFHAGSTTSPQFLGFLGMVGLIIYVLYLSYFVLIRLGKQGRSAMEQ
;
A
#
# COMPACT_ATOMS: atom_id res chain seq x y z
N MET A 1 -1.97 33.98 -4.25
CA MET A 1 -0.68 33.45 -4.76
C MET A 1 -0.34 32.24 -3.90
N GLN A 2 -0.51 31.03 -4.43
CA GLN A 2 -0.13 29.80 -3.74
C GLN A 2 1.39 29.89 -3.51
N ASN A 3 1.85 29.82 -2.26
CA ASN A 3 3.28 29.57 -2.01
C ASN A 3 3.59 28.20 -2.60
N ASP A 4 4.17 28.19 -3.80
CA ASP A 4 4.35 26.97 -4.57
C ASP A 4 5.38 26.11 -3.84
N ILE A 5 4.90 25.03 -3.24
CA ILE A 5 5.74 24.12 -2.48
C ILE A 5 6.60 23.37 -3.50
N TRP A 6 7.92 23.55 -3.45
CA TRP A 6 8.84 23.01 -4.45
C TRP A 6 8.72 21.48 -4.66
N PHE A 7 8.31 20.74 -3.62
CA PHE A 7 8.15 19.28 -3.67
C PHE A 7 6.73 18.81 -4.02
N ARG A 8 5.77 19.71 -4.24
CA ARG A 8 4.40 19.36 -4.66
C ARG A 8 4.36 18.48 -5.92
N PRO A 9 5.13 18.76 -7.00
CA PRO A 9 5.18 17.88 -8.16
C PRO A 9 5.66 16.46 -7.82
N LEU A 10 6.58 16.31 -6.86
CA LEU A 10 7.10 15.02 -6.43
C LEU A 10 6.02 14.20 -5.71
N VAL A 11 5.19 14.84 -4.88
CA VAL A 11 4.06 14.18 -4.21
C VAL A 11 3.05 13.66 -5.24
N TRP A 12 2.70 14.48 -6.24
CA TRP A 12 1.80 14.06 -7.31
C TRP A 12 2.39 12.93 -8.17
N MET A 13 3.69 12.98 -8.44
CA MET A 13 4.39 11.89 -9.10
C MET A 13 4.33 10.60 -8.26
N ASP A 14 4.54 10.69 -6.94
CA ASP A 14 4.42 9.55 -6.03
C ASP A 14 3.04 8.89 -6.12
N TYR A 15 1.94 9.66 -6.08
CA TYR A 15 0.59 9.10 -6.25
C TYR A 15 0.40 8.38 -7.59
N ARG A 16 0.89 8.97 -8.69
CA ARG A 16 0.76 8.37 -10.04
C ARG A 16 1.56 7.08 -10.16
N LEU A 17 2.81 7.09 -9.69
CA LEU A 17 3.67 5.91 -9.67
C LEU A 17 3.11 4.84 -8.73
N GLY A 18 2.55 5.23 -7.58
CA GLY A 18 1.85 4.36 -6.65
C GLY A 18 0.72 3.62 -7.36
N VAL A 19 -0.21 4.31 -8.01
CA VAL A 19 -1.30 3.65 -8.75
C VAL A 19 -0.77 2.70 -9.82
N LEU A 20 0.26 3.09 -10.57
CA LEU A 20 0.84 2.25 -11.62
C LEU A 20 1.48 0.98 -11.04
N PHE A 21 2.42 1.13 -10.12
CA PHE A 21 3.23 0.03 -9.59
C PHE A 21 2.50 -0.80 -8.55
N THR A 22 1.62 -0.22 -7.74
CA THR A 22 0.98 -0.90 -6.61
C THR A 22 -0.46 -1.31 -6.87
N VAL A 23 -1.07 -0.88 -7.98
CA VAL A 23 -2.45 -1.28 -8.34
C VAL A 23 -2.52 -1.89 -9.72
N ILE A 24 -2.13 -1.16 -10.77
CA ILE A 24 -2.35 -1.57 -12.17
C ILE A 24 -1.50 -2.80 -12.54
N ILE A 25 -0.18 -2.71 -12.36
CA ILE A 25 0.74 -3.81 -12.71
C ILE A 25 0.43 -5.11 -11.92
N PRO A 26 0.26 -5.10 -10.58
CA PRO A 26 -0.06 -6.34 -9.86
C PRO A 26 -1.42 -6.92 -10.25
N LEU A 27 -2.39 -6.09 -10.67
CA LEU A 27 -3.67 -6.58 -11.17
C LEU A 27 -3.50 -7.34 -12.49
N ILE A 28 -2.72 -6.78 -13.42
CA ILE A 28 -2.38 -7.44 -14.69
C ILE A 28 -1.64 -8.75 -14.42
N LEU A 29 -0.64 -8.74 -13.53
CA LEU A 29 0.10 -9.94 -13.14
C LEU A 29 -0.81 -11.00 -12.50
N LEU A 30 -1.79 -10.59 -11.69
CA LEU A 30 -2.72 -11.51 -11.04
C LEU A 30 -3.61 -12.21 -12.06
N ILE A 31 -4.20 -11.45 -12.99
CA ILE A 31 -5.01 -12.01 -14.08
C ILE A 31 -4.14 -12.95 -14.94
N TRP A 32 -2.93 -12.52 -15.30
CA TRP A 32 -2.03 -13.32 -16.13
C TRP A 32 -1.60 -14.62 -15.43
N ALA A 33 -1.28 -14.56 -14.14
CA ALA A 33 -0.92 -15.71 -13.33
C ALA A 33 -2.09 -16.69 -13.16
N PHE A 34 -3.31 -16.17 -12.97
CA PHE A 34 -4.51 -16.99 -12.88
C PHE A 34 -4.78 -17.74 -14.19
N VAL A 35 -4.71 -17.04 -15.33
CA VAL A 35 -4.88 -17.66 -16.67
C VAL A 35 -3.83 -18.74 -16.93
N GLN A 36 -2.57 -18.52 -16.50
CA GLN A 36 -1.49 -19.49 -16.63
C GLN A 36 -1.46 -20.57 -15.53
N ARG A 37 -2.44 -20.58 -14.60
CA ARG A 37 -2.50 -21.50 -13.45
C ARG A 37 -1.19 -21.51 -12.64
N ALA A 38 -0.66 -20.31 -12.40
CA ALA A 38 0.56 -20.12 -11.66
C ALA A 38 0.28 -19.93 -10.16
N ASP A 39 -0.10 -21.01 -9.47
CA ASP A 39 -0.64 -20.96 -8.10
C ASP A 39 0.25 -20.23 -7.09
N ALA A 40 1.56 -20.46 -7.11
CA ALA A 40 2.51 -19.76 -6.22
C ALA A 40 2.50 -18.24 -6.44
N ILE A 41 2.43 -17.80 -7.71
CA ILE A 41 2.37 -16.37 -8.09
C ILE A 41 1.00 -15.77 -7.69
N VAL A 42 -0.09 -16.51 -7.93
CA VAL A 42 -1.44 -16.10 -7.52
C VAL A 42 -1.49 -15.92 -6.00
N ARG A 43 -0.93 -16.88 -5.24
CA ARG A 43 -0.87 -16.82 -3.78
C ARG A 43 -0.05 -15.63 -3.30
N LEU A 44 1.15 -15.40 -3.87
CA LEU A 44 1.96 -14.22 -3.57
C LEU A 44 1.17 -12.93 -3.78
N LEU A 45 0.48 -12.81 -4.93
CA LEU A 45 -0.28 -11.61 -5.26
C LEU A 45 -1.51 -11.43 -4.36
N ILE A 46 -2.18 -12.51 -3.94
CA ILE A 46 -3.25 -12.43 -2.93
C ILE A 46 -2.72 -11.91 -1.59
N ILE A 47 -1.57 -12.42 -1.13
CA ILE A 47 -0.94 -11.92 0.10
C ILE A 47 -0.56 -10.45 -0.06
N TYR A 48 0.06 -10.09 -1.19
CA TYR A 48 0.37 -8.73 -1.54
C TYR A 48 -0.87 -7.81 -1.44
N TRP A 49 -1.99 -8.17 -2.04
CA TRP A 49 -3.23 -7.36 -2.01
C TRP A 49 -3.79 -7.19 -0.59
N ARG A 50 -3.69 -8.23 0.24
CA ARG A 50 -4.09 -8.14 1.66
C ARG A 50 -3.23 -7.12 2.39
N VAL A 51 -1.92 -7.13 2.18
CA VAL A 51 -0.98 -6.22 2.86
C VAL A 51 -1.05 -4.80 2.27
N SER A 52 -1.10 -4.66 0.95
CA SER A 52 -1.19 -3.37 0.27
C SER A 52 -2.53 -2.66 0.47
N SER A 53 -3.57 -3.37 0.93
CA SER A 53 -4.85 -2.76 1.33
C SER A 53 -4.68 -1.65 2.37
N LEU A 54 -3.61 -1.66 3.17
CA LEU A 54 -3.28 -0.57 4.09
C LEU A 54 -3.04 0.76 3.38
N MET A 55 -2.54 0.76 2.13
CA MET A 55 -2.42 1.98 1.32
C MET A 55 -3.79 2.56 0.97
N ALA A 56 -4.77 1.71 0.64
CA ALA A 56 -6.13 2.15 0.36
C ALA A 56 -6.83 2.65 1.63
N ILE A 57 -6.64 1.95 2.76
CA ILE A 57 -7.10 2.40 4.08
C ILE A 57 -6.51 3.79 4.39
N ALA A 58 -5.20 3.97 4.19
CA ALA A 58 -4.54 5.26 4.40
C ALA A 58 -5.13 6.37 3.52
N LEU A 59 -5.44 6.07 2.24
CA LEU A 59 -6.10 7.01 1.35
C LEU A 59 -7.46 7.46 1.92
N TYR A 60 -8.28 6.54 2.41
CA TYR A 60 -9.59 6.86 3.01
C TYR A 60 -9.45 7.70 4.28
N LEU A 61 -8.44 7.43 5.10
CA LEU A 61 -8.12 8.21 6.29
C LEU A 61 -7.59 9.63 5.95
N MET A 62 -6.94 9.80 4.80
CA MET A 62 -6.49 11.12 4.32
C MET A 62 -7.63 12.00 3.81
N ILE A 63 -8.76 11.44 3.35
CA ILE A 63 -9.91 12.21 2.85
C ILE A 63 -10.43 13.24 3.89
N PRO A 64 -10.71 12.88 5.16
CA PRO A 64 -11.08 13.84 6.20
C PRO A 64 -9.87 14.53 6.85
N ALA A 65 -8.65 14.34 6.33
CA ALA A 65 -7.40 14.84 6.92
C ALA A 65 -7.15 14.28 8.33
N TRP A 66 -7.20 12.96 8.52
CA TRP A 66 -6.87 12.36 9.81
C TRP A 66 -5.36 12.05 9.94
N PRO A 67 -4.69 12.50 11.02
CA PRO A 67 -3.24 12.35 11.18
C PRO A 67 -2.72 10.90 11.14
N ILE A 68 -3.52 9.94 11.63
CA ILE A 68 -3.18 8.51 11.62
C ILE A 68 -2.93 7.95 10.21
N ALA A 69 -3.46 8.61 9.18
CA ALA A 69 -3.24 8.23 7.79
C ALA A 69 -1.77 8.30 7.36
N PHE A 70 -0.97 9.20 7.95
CA PHE A 70 0.46 9.28 7.69
C PHE A 70 1.22 8.07 8.25
N VAL A 71 0.82 7.58 9.43
CA VAL A 71 1.39 6.35 10.02
C VAL A 71 1.00 5.14 9.17
N ALA A 72 -0.25 5.02 8.74
CA ALA A 72 -0.69 3.95 7.85
C ALA A 72 0.00 4.00 6.47
N SER A 73 0.19 5.20 5.92
CA SER A 73 0.91 5.45 4.66
C SER A 73 2.37 5.03 4.74
N PHE A 74 3.03 5.32 5.86
CA PHE A 74 4.41 4.90 6.09
C PHE A 74 4.52 3.40 6.34
N GLY A 75 3.66 2.86 7.22
CA GLY A 75 3.63 1.43 7.52
C GLY A 75 3.37 0.57 6.30
N SER A 76 2.47 0.98 5.40
CA SER A 76 2.23 0.25 4.15
C SER A 76 3.45 0.22 3.22
N ARG A 77 4.21 1.32 3.12
CA ARG A 77 5.46 1.36 2.34
C ARG A 77 6.54 0.40 2.87
N LEU A 78 6.51 0.05 4.16
CA LEU A 78 7.40 -0.94 4.75
C LEU A 78 6.86 -2.37 4.62
N LEU A 79 5.58 -2.57 4.93
CA LEU A 79 4.96 -3.89 4.98
C LEU A 79 4.86 -4.52 3.59
N VAL A 80 4.64 -3.73 2.53
CA VAL A 80 4.49 -4.27 1.17
C VAL A 80 5.80 -4.91 0.66
N PRO A 81 6.97 -4.26 0.69
CA PRO A 81 8.22 -4.94 0.34
C PRO A 81 8.50 -6.17 1.20
N ILE A 82 8.23 -6.09 2.51
CA ILE A 82 8.39 -7.25 3.40
C ILE A 82 7.51 -8.41 2.91
N SER A 83 6.22 -8.18 2.65
CA SER A 83 5.31 -9.25 2.23
C SER A 83 5.67 -9.87 0.89
N LEU A 84 6.36 -9.13 0.01
CA LEU A 84 6.82 -9.66 -1.27
C LEU A 84 7.99 -10.63 -1.14
N TRP A 85 8.86 -10.50 -0.13
CA TRP A 85 10.09 -11.31 -0.01
C TRP A 85 10.11 -12.23 1.21
N PHE A 86 9.18 -12.05 2.15
CA PHE A 86 9.18 -12.75 3.43
C PHE A 86 9.00 -14.27 3.31
N TRP A 87 8.14 -14.73 2.39
CA TRP A 87 7.69 -16.12 2.28
C TRP A 87 8.68 -17.03 1.56
N GLU A 88 9.28 -17.97 2.27
CA GLU A 88 10.32 -18.86 1.75
C GLU A 88 9.75 -19.91 0.80
N ASP A 89 8.66 -20.57 1.20
CA ASP A 89 7.96 -21.58 0.39
C ASP A 89 7.52 -21.04 -0.97
N ILE A 90 6.95 -19.83 -0.99
CA ILE A 90 6.50 -19.19 -2.23
C ILE A 90 7.70 -18.77 -3.10
N ASN A 91 8.80 -18.35 -2.49
CA ASN A 91 10.00 -17.96 -3.23
C ASN A 91 10.62 -19.17 -3.93
N ASP A 92 10.78 -20.28 -3.22
CA ASP A 92 11.31 -21.53 -3.77
C ASP A 92 10.43 -22.03 -4.93
N ASP A 93 9.11 -22.05 -4.75
CA ASP A 93 8.15 -22.43 -5.80
C ASP A 93 8.21 -21.52 -7.04
N ILE A 94 8.54 -20.24 -6.88
CA ILE A 94 8.69 -19.30 -8.00
C ILE A 94 10.06 -19.50 -8.68
N ASP A 95 11.10 -19.80 -7.91
CA ASP A 95 12.46 -19.99 -8.40
C ASP A 95 12.61 -21.29 -9.20
N ASP A 96 11.90 -22.35 -8.82
CA ASP A 96 11.86 -23.62 -9.55
C ASP A 96 11.07 -23.55 -10.88
N ARG A 97 10.28 -22.49 -11.10
CA ARG A 97 9.56 -22.32 -12.37
C ARG A 97 10.53 -22.03 -13.52
N PRO A 98 10.26 -22.58 -14.73
CA PRO A 98 11.06 -22.25 -15.91
C PRO A 98 10.98 -20.75 -16.23
N LEU A 99 12.06 -20.21 -16.82
CA LEU A 99 12.15 -18.83 -17.28
C LEU A 99 11.11 -18.56 -18.39
N ARG A 100 9.92 -18.12 -17.96
CA ARG A 100 8.82 -17.67 -18.80
C ARG A 100 8.60 -16.17 -18.64
N PRO A 101 7.96 -15.49 -19.61
CA PRO A 101 7.68 -14.05 -19.53
C PRO A 101 7.00 -13.63 -18.23
N LEU A 102 6.09 -14.46 -17.70
CA LEU A 102 5.41 -14.20 -16.43
C LEU A 102 6.36 -14.16 -15.23
N LYS A 103 7.33 -15.09 -15.15
CA LYS A 103 8.34 -15.11 -14.07
C LYS A 103 9.20 -13.85 -14.14
N LEU A 104 9.67 -13.49 -15.33
CA LEU A 104 10.46 -12.27 -15.54
C LEU A 104 9.69 -11.00 -15.17
N ALA A 105 8.44 -10.89 -15.64
CA ALA A 105 7.58 -9.75 -15.35
C ALA A 105 7.29 -9.63 -13.83
N LEU A 106 7.00 -10.74 -13.16
CA LEU A 106 6.82 -10.77 -11.72
C LEU A 106 8.09 -10.34 -10.97
N THR A 107 9.24 -10.92 -11.29
CA THR A 107 10.51 -10.61 -10.61
C THR A 107 10.92 -9.15 -10.84
N ALA A 108 10.80 -8.64 -12.06
CA ALA A 108 11.07 -7.24 -12.37
C ALA A 108 10.12 -6.31 -11.58
N TRP A 109 8.83 -6.65 -11.53
CA TRP A 109 7.85 -5.89 -10.76
C TRP A 109 8.12 -5.92 -9.24
N ARG A 110 8.47 -7.09 -8.67
CA ARG A 110 8.82 -7.22 -7.24
C ARG A 110 9.97 -6.28 -6.87
N TRP A 111 11.02 -6.26 -7.68
CA TRP A 111 12.15 -5.35 -7.47
C TRP A 111 11.77 -3.88 -7.68
N ALA A 112 11.02 -3.56 -8.73
CA ALA A 112 10.57 -2.19 -8.98
C ALA A 112 9.74 -1.64 -7.80
N VAL A 113 8.76 -2.40 -7.30
CA VAL A 113 7.95 -2.03 -6.14
C VAL A 113 8.79 -1.91 -4.87
N THR A 114 9.75 -2.82 -4.66
CA THR A 114 10.63 -2.78 -3.49
C THR A 114 11.47 -1.50 -3.47
N VAL A 115 12.12 -1.17 -4.59
CA VAL A 115 12.92 0.06 -4.72
C VAL A 115 12.03 1.29 -4.58
N TYR A 116 10.92 1.33 -5.31
CA TYR A 116 9.98 2.45 -5.28
C TYR A 116 9.44 2.73 -3.87
N LEU A 117 8.94 1.71 -3.17
CA LEU A 117 8.38 1.89 -1.83
C LEU A 117 9.43 2.16 -0.76
N THR A 118 10.65 1.64 -0.91
CA THR A 118 11.76 1.95 0.01
C THR A 118 12.18 3.41 -0.14
N LEU A 119 12.41 3.88 -1.37
CA LEU A 119 12.70 5.29 -1.64
C LEU A 119 11.54 6.18 -1.21
N GLY A 120 10.31 5.75 -1.49
CA GLY A 120 9.09 6.42 -1.05
C GLY A 120 9.01 6.51 0.47
N ALA A 121 9.36 5.46 1.22
CA ALA A 121 9.37 5.47 2.68
C ALA A 121 10.39 6.49 3.21
N LEU A 122 11.61 6.48 2.66
CA LEU A 122 12.66 7.44 3.03
C LEU A 122 12.24 8.88 2.75
N ALA A 123 11.65 9.14 1.58
CA ALA A 123 11.13 10.45 1.23
C ALA A 123 9.92 10.86 2.09
N PHE A 124 9.14 9.89 2.58
CA PHE A 124 7.95 10.12 3.41
C PHE A 124 8.29 10.38 4.89
N LEU A 125 9.49 9.99 5.37
CA LEU A 125 9.89 10.12 6.77
C LEU A 125 9.63 11.52 7.38
N PRO A 126 9.97 12.65 6.72
CA PRO A 126 9.74 13.99 7.29
C PRO A 126 8.26 14.29 7.56
N PHE A 127 7.37 13.69 6.77
CA PHE A 127 5.92 13.87 6.89
C PHE A 127 5.29 13.04 8.00
N LEU A 128 6.03 12.16 8.68
CA LEU A 128 5.55 11.49 9.89
C LEU A 128 5.22 12.50 11.00
N SER A 129 5.89 13.65 11.01
CA SER A 129 5.56 14.77 11.92
C SER A 129 4.11 15.25 11.78
N CYS A 130 3.49 15.08 10.60
CA CYS A 130 2.08 15.38 10.34
C CYS A 130 1.11 14.51 11.16
N ALA A 131 1.56 13.34 11.63
CA ALA A 131 0.77 12.46 12.47
C ALA A 131 0.76 12.89 13.94
N PHE A 132 1.88 13.43 14.43
CA PHE A 132 2.12 13.58 15.87
C PHE A 132 2.08 15.02 16.37
N SER A 133 2.21 16.01 15.48
CA SER A 133 2.16 17.43 15.86
C SER A 133 0.73 17.97 15.79
N PRO A 134 0.15 18.49 16.89
CA PRO A 134 -1.18 19.10 16.87
C PRO A 134 -1.25 20.25 15.84
N GLY A 135 -2.30 20.25 15.00
CA GLY A 135 -2.54 21.32 14.03
C GLY A 135 -1.64 21.32 12.78
N SER A 136 -0.58 20.51 12.72
CA SER A 136 0.36 20.45 11.59
C SER A 136 -0.30 20.01 10.28
N ILE A 137 -1.38 19.23 10.36
CA ILE A 137 -2.09 18.72 9.19
C ILE A 137 -2.70 19.82 8.31
N LYS A 138 -2.93 21.02 8.88
CA LYS A 138 -3.40 22.20 8.14
C LYS A 138 -2.25 23.02 7.53
N SER A 139 -1.00 22.68 7.84
CA SER A 139 0.15 23.35 7.24
C SER A 139 0.26 22.98 5.75
N PRO A 140 0.77 23.87 4.89
CA PRO A 140 1.01 23.55 3.49
C PRO A 140 1.89 22.30 3.32
N PHE A 141 2.83 22.09 4.25
CA PHE A 141 3.74 20.94 4.27
C PHE A 141 3.00 19.59 4.33
N CYS A 142 1.96 19.47 5.16
CA CYS A 142 1.17 18.24 5.27
C CYS A 142 -0.02 18.20 4.30
N ASP A 143 -0.60 19.36 3.99
CA ASP A 143 -1.82 19.47 3.18
C ASP A 143 -1.61 18.99 1.73
N VAL A 144 -0.40 19.10 1.20
CA VAL A 144 -0.07 18.65 -0.16
C VAL A 144 -0.35 17.17 -0.38
N TRP A 145 -0.18 16.34 0.65
CA TRP A 145 -0.49 14.89 0.60
C TRP A 145 -2.00 14.62 0.59
N LEU A 146 -2.83 15.60 0.96
CA LEU A 146 -4.27 15.45 1.02
C LEU A 146 -4.95 15.83 -0.30
N GLU A 147 -4.23 16.48 -1.22
CA GLU A 147 -4.76 16.90 -2.52
C GLU A 147 -5.26 15.72 -3.36
N ALA A 148 -4.44 14.67 -3.53
CA ALA A 148 -4.81 13.50 -4.32
C ALA A 148 -5.95 12.67 -3.70
N PRO A 149 -5.98 12.39 -2.38
CA PRO A 149 -7.13 11.77 -1.72
C PRO A 149 -8.43 12.57 -1.87
N ARG A 150 -8.38 13.91 -1.81
CA ARG A 150 -9.55 14.77 -2.05
C ARG A 150 -10.03 14.66 -3.50
N LEU A 151 -9.11 14.61 -4.47
CA LEU A 151 -9.44 14.39 -5.87
C LEU A 151 -10.03 12.99 -6.09
N TYR A 152 -9.48 11.96 -5.45
CA TYR A 152 -10.04 10.60 -5.47
C TYR A 152 -11.49 10.60 -4.96
N LYS A 153 -11.77 11.30 -3.85
CA LYS A 153 -13.15 11.48 -3.37
C LYS A 153 -14.03 12.11 -4.46
N GLN A 154 -13.56 13.16 -5.14
CA GLN A 154 -14.35 13.83 -6.17
C GLN A 154 -14.67 12.91 -7.36
N PHE A 155 -13.78 12.01 -7.75
CA PHE A 155 -14.03 11.09 -8.87
C PHE A 155 -14.90 9.89 -8.49
N PHE A 156 -14.63 9.26 -7.35
CA PHE A 156 -15.25 7.98 -6.98
C PHE A 156 -16.39 8.10 -5.97
N HIS A 157 -16.50 9.24 -5.29
CA HIS A 157 -17.47 9.54 -4.22
C HIS A 157 -18.09 10.94 -4.41
N ALA A 158 -18.38 11.30 -5.66
CA ALA A 158 -18.83 12.63 -6.08
C ALA A 158 -20.20 13.07 -5.50
N GLY A 159 -20.94 12.15 -4.88
CA GLY A 159 -22.29 12.41 -4.36
C GLY A 159 -22.28 13.38 -3.16
N SER A 160 -23.24 14.31 -3.15
CA SER A 160 -23.48 15.25 -2.04
C SER A 160 -23.81 14.57 -0.70
N THR A 161 -24.15 13.28 -0.73
CA THR A 161 -24.46 12.45 0.44
C THR A 161 -23.23 11.83 1.11
N THR A 162 -22.08 11.76 0.45
CA THR A 162 -20.88 11.12 1.00
C THR A 162 -19.98 12.13 1.71
N SER A 163 -20.14 12.25 3.02
CA SER A 163 -19.31 13.13 3.84
C SER A 163 -17.86 12.63 3.92
N PRO A 164 -16.84 13.50 3.90
CA PRO A 164 -15.45 13.12 4.14
C PRO A 164 -15.27 12.31 5.43
N GLN A 165 -16.04 12.65 6.47
CA GLN A 165 -16.02 12.00 7.78
C GLN A 165 -16.52 10.55 7.70
N PHE A 166 -17.55 10.28 6.91
CA PHE A 166 -18.04 8.91 6.71
C PHE A 166 -16.98 8.03 6.02
N LEU A 167 -16.30 8.54 5.00
CA LEU A 167 -15.20 7.82 4.35
C LEU A 167 -14.02 7.59 5.29
N GLY A 168 -13.70 8.58 6.11
CA GLY A 168 -12.74 8.45 7.21
C GLY A 168 -13.11 7.33 8.17
N PHE A 169 -14.37 7.29 8.61
CA PHE A 169 -14.90 6.25 9.47
C PHE A 169 -14.74 4.86 8.86
N LEU A 170 -15.07 4.67 7.57
CA LEU A 170 -14.83 3.41 6.86
C LEU A 170 -13.34 3.04 6.85
N GLY A 171 -12.47 4.02 6.60
CA GLY A 171 -11.02 3.84 6.69
C GLY A 171 -10.59 3.39 8.09
N MET A 172 -11.16 3.96 9.15
CA MET A 172 -10.82 3.62 10.53
C MET A 172 -11.29 2.22 10.92
N VAL A 173 -12.52 1.84 10.54
CA VAL A 173 -13.01 0.47 10.71
C VAL A 173 -12.10 -0.51 9.97
N GLY A 174 -11.73 -0.19 8.73
CA GLY A 174 -10.76 -0.97 7.95
C GLY A 174 -9.41 -1.08 8.64
N LEU A 175 -8.89 0.00 9.22
CA LEU A 175 -7.62 -0.01 9.94
C LEU A 175 -7.68 -0.89 11.20
N ILE A 176 -8.77 -0.81 11.97
CA ILE A 176 -8.96 -1.65 13.17
C ILE A 176 -8.94 -3.13 12.77
N ILE A 177 -9.71 -3.50 11.75
CA ILE A 177 -9.75 -4.87 11.23
C ILE A 177 -8.34 -5.28 10.77
N TYR A 178 -7.67 -4.45 9.98
CA TYR A 178 -6.32 -4.71 9.49
C TYR A 178 -5.33 -4.98 10.63
N VAL A 179 -5.34 -4.12 11.66
CA VAL A 179 -4.45 -4.25 12.83
C VAL A 179 -4.74 -5.53 13.61
N LEU A 180 -6.01 -5.91 13.79
CA LEU A 180 -6.37 -7.16 14.45
C LEU A 180 -5.82 -8.38 13.70
N TYR A 181 -6.03 -8.44 12.38
CA TYR A 181 -5.51 -9.54 11.56
C TYR A 181 -3.99 -9.57 11.51
N LEU A 182 -3.33 -8.41 11.39
CA LEU A 182 -1.87 -8.33 11.41
C LEU A 182 -1.32 -8.75 12.78
N SER A 183 -1.94 -8.32 13.87
CA SER A 183 -1.52 -8.68 15.23
C SER A 183 -1.70 -10.18 15.47
N TYR A 184 -2.83 -10.75 15.06
CA TYR A 184 -3.05 -12.19 15.11
C TYR A 184 -1.98 -12.95 14.30
N PHE A 185 -1.67 -12.47 13.08
CA PHE A 185 -0.64 -13.06 12.25
C PHE A 185 0.73 -13.04 12.95
N VAL A 186 1.17 -11.87 13.42
CA VAL A 186 2.50 -11.70 14.04
C VAL A 186 2.63 -12.43 15.36
N LEU A 187 1.60 -12.39 16.22
CA LEU A 187 1.68 -12.95 17.58
C LEU A 187 1.43 -14.46 17.62
N ILE A 188 0.60 -14.99 16.72
CA ILE A 188 0.16 -16.40 16.78
C ILE A 188 0.68 -17.18 15.59
N ARG A 189 0.40 -16.72 14.37
CA ARG A 189 0.61 -17.51 13.16
C ARG A 189 2.09 -17.58 12.77
N LEU A 190 2.81 -16.47 12.90
CA LEU A 190 4.24 -16.36 12.60
C LEU A 190 5.08 -17.31 13.46
N GLY A 191 4.78 -17.43 14.76
CA GLY A 191 5.48 -18.36 15.64
C GLY A 191 5.22 -19.84 15.33
N LYS A 192 4.06 -20.17 14.74
CA LYS A 192 3.68 -21.55 14.40
C LYS A 192 4.13 -21.97 13.01
N GLN A 193 4.00 -21.09 12.02
CA GLN A 193 4.23 -21.38 10.59
C GLN A 193 5.55 -20.83 10.07
N GLY A 194 6.25 -19.99 10.86
CA GLY A 194 7.49 -19.36 10.45
C GLY A 194 7.30 -18.54 9.18
N ARG A 195 8.14 -18.82 8.17
CA ARG A 195 8.14 -18.15 6.87
C ARG A 195 7.37 -18.91 5.79
N SER A 196 6.59 -19.92 6.17
CA SER A 196 5.75 -20.68 5.23
C SER A 196 4.35 -20.09 5.16
N ALA A 197 3.87 -19.83 3.94
CA ALA A 197 2.48 -19.42 3.70
C ALA A 197 1.49 -20.59 3.77
N MET A 198 1.97 -21.83 3.86
CA MET A 198 1.17 -23.05 4.00
C MET A 198 0.78 -23.32 5.46
N GLU A 199 -0.46 -23.79 5.66
CA GLU A 199 -0.73 -24.68 6.78
C GLU A 199 -0.15 -26.05 6.41
N GLN A 200 0.79 -26.54 7.20
CA GLN A 200 1.17 -27.96 7.19
C GLN A 200 0.08 -28.80 7.84
#